data_AF-A0A0U1QU06-F1
#
_entry.id   AF-A0A0U1QU06-F1
#
_cell.length_a   1.000
_cell.length_b   1.000
_cell.length_c   1.000
_cell.angle_alpha   90.00
_cell.angle_beta   90.00
_cell.angle_gamma   90.00
#
_symmetry.space_group_name_H-M   'P 1'
#
loop_
_entity.id
_entity.type
_entity.pdbx_description
1 polymer ?
#
loop_
_entity_poly.entity_id
_entity_poly.type
_entity_poly.pdbx_seq_one_letter_code
_entity_poly.pdbx_strand_id
1 'polypeptide(L)'
;MNKTISLYISLYSIALWIGFFGCINTGFFSGDLKGVKVSLNNYELFVIAIIYQFIIFLSFLIFLIVTRYKFTLGKYCVEIVNFKFSILLFVVLIMHIAFVSYTGVGKVFGGNTNIFSPIFSITAPSAIFFFYYLIVRENAGKIFFINVLLFVLLELLKGWSGFLLTIFMFEIYFYIKRNSSSRLLKIPFLFSITLPFILLLSGGFLYKHIYILKNDIRGISVVSDNLEYIDAVEMLSDRLTNFSTAAGVYSRYDSVVDIAKLQNEYAEIKGFFRPLVPNFIMENKSFSALNNSAMLAFFPDYRDDSSVDLGFVMYYYVLFESRVSDAFLSLFLSFFLCVVLSVIFKILSKNNQNINLLIFIMIFSLLYTSSNEMVFARGNIIILFYIPMLFLFGIARVKIKSVAIK
;
A
#
# COMPACT_ATOMS: atom_id res chain seq x y z
N MET A 1 -14.88 15.97 -7.47
CA MET A 1 -13.89 15.01 -6.90
C MET A 1 -14.64 13.89 -6.20
N ASN A 2 -14.20 12.62 -6.33
CA ASN A 2 -14.74 11.54 -5.50
C ASN A 2 -14.45 11.88 -4.03
N LYS A 3 -15.50 12.01 -3.20
CA LYS A 3 -15.39 12.51 -1.82
C LYS A 3 -14.45 11.64 -0.97
N THR A 4 -14.38 10.34 -1.24
CA THR A 4 -13.42 9.44 -0.57
C THR A 4 -11.97 9.75 -0.95
N ILE A 5 -11.71 10.09 -2.22
CA ILE A 5 -10.37 10.49 -2.66
C ILE A 5 -9.96 11.81 -1.98
N SER A 6 -10.89 12.76 -1.84
CA SER A 6 -10.67 13.98 -1.07
C SER A 6 -10.27 13.68 0.37
N LEU A 7 -11.04 12.82 1.03
CA LEU A 7 -10.79 12.39 2.40
C LEU A 7 -9.41 11.75 2.54
N TYR A 8 -9.04 10.88 1.61
CA TYR A 8 -7.76 10.20 1.60
C TYR A 8 -6.60 11.21 1.46
N ILE A 9 -6.67 12.09 0.46
CA ILE A 9 -5.66 13.16 0.24
C ILE A 9 -5.53 14.06 1.46
N SER A 10 -6.66 14.48 2.04
CA SER A 10 -6.69 15.35 3.22
C SER A 10 -6.11 14.67 4.45
N LEU A 11 -6.38 13.38 4.67
CA LEU A 11 -5.82 12.61 5.78
C LEU A 11 -4.29 12.58 5.73
N TYR A 12 -3.72 12.22 4.57
CA TYR A 12 -2.25 12.20 4.39
C TYR A 12 -1.64 13.60 4.43
N SER A 13 -2.35 14.63 3.95
CA SER A 13 -1.90 16.03 4.05
C SER A 13 -1.83 16.48 5.51
N ILE A 14 -2.85 16.19 6.30
CA ILE A 14 -2.86 16.54 7.74
C ILE A 14 -1.74 15.79 8.47
N ALA A 15 -1.55 14.50 8.19
CA ALA A 15 -0.46 13.72 8.77
C ALA A 15 0.93 14.27 8.42
N LEU A 16 1.13 14.69 7.17
CA LEU A 16 2.35 15.39 6.72
C LEU A 16 2.65 16.63 7.57
N TRP A 17 1.65 17.51 7.75
CA TRP A 17 1.82 18.72 8.54
C TRP A 17 2.03 18.44 10.03
N ILE A 18 1.36 17.43 10.59
CA ILE A 18 1.62 16.98 11.97
C ILE A 18 3.08 16.53 12.11
N GLY A 19 3.60 15.71 11.20
CA GLY A 19 5.01 15.27 11.22
C GLY A 19 6.00 16.44 11.10
N PHE A 20 5.71 17.41 10.23
CA PHE A 20 6.51 18.64 10.09
C PHE A 20 6.56 19.46 11.39
N PHE A 21 5.40 19.78 11.98
CA PHE A 21 5.36 20.54 13.23
C PHE A 21 5.95 19.75 14.40
N GLY A 22 5.77 18.42 14.42
CA GLY A 22 6.39 17.53 15.40
C GLY A 22 7.92 17.61 15.37
N CYS A 23 8.53 17.55 14.19
CA CYS A 23 9.98 17.65 14.03
C CYS A 23 10.52 19.01 14.51
N ILE A 24 9.85 20.12 14.20
CA ILE A 24 10.26 21.46 14.63
C ILE A 24 10.18 21.61 16.15
N ASN A 25 9.08 21.16 16.75
CA ASN A 25 8.82 21.38 18.17
C ASN A 25 9.68 20.48 19.07
N THR A 26 9.95 19.25 18.64
CA THR A 26 10.71 18.28 19.45
C THR A 26 12.20 18.32 19.19
N GLY A 27 12.63 18.71 17.97
CA GLY A 27 14.02 18.60 17.51
C GLY A 27 14.45 17.16 17.17
N PHE A 28 13.50 16.22 17.11
CA PHE A 28 13.75 14.81 16.74
C PHE A 28 12.84 14.39 15.60
N PHE A 29 13.33 13.49 14.75
CA PHE A 29 12.48 12.79 13.80
C PHE A 29 11.57 11.80 14.52
N SER A 30 10.39 11.59 13.94
CA SER A 30 9.36 10.67 14.41
C SER A 30 9.33 9.38 13.58
N GLY A 31 8.39 8.47 13.86
CA GLY A 31 8.16 7.27 13.06
C GLY A 31 9.34 6.30 12.99
N ASP A 32 9.72 5.90 11.77
CA ASP A 32 10.80 4.94 11.54
C ASP A 32 12.20 5.51 11.88
N LEU A 33 12.32 6.83 12.11
CA LEU A 33 13.54 7.51 12.56
C LEU A 33 13.47 8.02 14.00
N LYS A 34 12.54 7.48 14.81
CA LYS A 34 12.37 7.88 16.21
C LYS A 34 13.71 7.87 16.97
N GLY A 35 14.01 8.99 17.63
CA GLY A 35 15.24 9.17 18.42
C GLY A 35 16.43 9.76 17.66
N VAL A 36 16.33 9.94 16.34
CA VAL A 36 17.34 10.65 15.54
C VAL A 36 17.11 12.15 15.66
N LYS A 37 18.16 12.91 16.03
CA LYS A 37 18.10 14.39 16.09
C LYS A 37 17.97 14.99 14.69
N VAL A 38 17.14 16.02 14.58
CA VAL A 38 17.01 16.82 13.36
C VAL A 38 18.23 17.74 13.24
N SER A 39 19.00 17.60 12.16
CA SER A 39 20.14 18.49 11.85
C SER A 39 19.81 19.57 10.82
N LEU A 40 18.63 19.52 10.21
CA LEU A 40 18.16 20.48 9.22
C LEU A 40 17.59 21.73 9.88
N ASN A 41 17.69 22.86 9.20
CA ASN A 41 17.04 24.08 9.65
C ASN A 41 15.52 24.07 9.32
N ASN A 42 14.75 24.94 9.97
CA ASN A 42 13.29 25.00 9.79
C ASN A 42 12.87 25.33 8.34
N TYR A 43 13.69 26.08 7.61
CA TYR A 43 13.40 26.41 6.22
C TYR A 43 13.52 25.19 5.30
N GLU A 44 14.57 24.38 5.47
CA GLU A 44 14.77 23.13 4.72
C GLU A 44 13.63 22.14 5.00
N LEU A 45 13.27 21.95 6.28
CA LEU A 45 12.12 21.12 6.65
C LEU A 45 10.83 21.59 5.98
N PHE A 46 10.61 22.91 5.94
CA PHE A 46 9.42 23.49 5.32
C PHE A 46 9.39 23.26 3.80
N VAL A 47 10.53 23.44 3.11
CA VAL A 47 10.65 23.15 1.67
C VAL A 47 10.34 21.69 1.38
N ILE A 48 10.89 20.76 2.16
CA ILE A 48 10.60 19.33 2.02
C ILE A 48 9.10 19.05 2.23
N ALA A 49 8.48 19.63 3.26
CA ALA A 49 7.05 19.47 3.51
C ALA A 49 6.20 19.98 2.33
N ILE A 50 6.55 21.13 1.75
CA ILE A 50 5.85 21.68 0.57
C ILE A 50 5.99 20.77 -0.66
N ILE A 51 7.20 20.24 -0.92
CA ILE A 51 7.44 19.30 -2.02
C ILE A 51 6.56 18.06 -1.86
N TYR A 52 6.52 17.48 -0.65
CA TYR A 52 5.71 16.27 -0.40
C TYR A 52 4.20 16.55 -0.43
N GLN A 53 3.77 17.74 0.00
CA GLN A 53 2.39 18.18 -0.16
C GLN A 53 2.02 18.29 -1.65
N PHE A 54 2.93 18.79 -2.48
CA PHE A 54 2.75 18.81 -3.93
C PHE A 54 2.63 17.41 -4.52
N ILE A 55 3.47 16.45 -4.08
CA ILE A 55 3.39 15.04 -4.53
C ILE A 55 2.05 14.39 -4.15
N ILE A 56 1.54 14.65 -2.94
CA ILE A 56 0.21 14.21 -2.53
C ILE A 56 -0.86 14.70 -3.50
N PHE A 57 -0.82 15.96 -3.93
CA PHE A 57 -1.76 16.49 -4.93
C PHE A 57 -1.50 15.98 -6.35
N LEU A 58 -0.23 15.77 -6.72
CA LEU A 58 0.16 15.22 -8.01
C LEU A 58 -0.43 13.81 -8.20
N SER A 59 -0.54 13.01 -7.14
CA SER A 59 -1.20 11.69 -7.18
C SER A 59 -2.61 11.76 -7.77
N PHE A 60 -3.37 12.80 -7.43
CA PHE A 60 -4.72 13.00 -7.92
C PHE A 60 -4.72 13.41 -9.40
N LEU A 61 -3.79 14.26 -9.82
CA LEU A 61 -3.65 14.67 -11.21
C LEU A 61 -3.32 13.48 -12.11
N ILE A 62 -2.35 12.65 -11.71
CA ILE A 62 -2.00 11.42 -12.44
C ILE A 62 -3.20 10.48 -12.49
N PHE A 63 -3.90 10.31 -11.37
CA PHE A 63 -5.14 9.53 -11.32
C PHE A 63 -6.19 10.02 -12.33
N LEU A 64 -6.41 11.33 -12.45
CA LEU A 64 -7.34 11.88 -13.43
C LEU A 64 -6.92 11.55 -14.86
N ILE A 65 -5.63 11.63 -15.17
CA ILE A 65 -5.09 11.29 -16.50
C ILE A 65 -5.35 9.81 -16.80
N VAL A 66 -4.96 8.90 -15.89
CA VAL A 66 -5.12 7.46 -16.06
C VAL A 66 -6.59 7.04 -16.14
N THR A 67 -7.46 7.70 -15.36
CA THR A 67 -8.88 7.31 -15.32
C THR A 67 -9.72 7.82 -16.48
N ARG A 68 -9.32 8.90 -17.16
CA ARG A 68 -9.99 9.43 -18.36
C ARG A 68 -10.12 8.40 -19.49
N TYR A 69 -9.12 7.52 -19.64
CA TYR A 69 -9.12 6.52 -20.71
C TYR A 69 -10.07 5.37 -20.41
N LYS A 70 -11.03 5.11 -21.30
CA LYS A 70 -11.83 3.88 -21.27
C LYS A 70 -11.14 2.81 -22.09
N PHE A 71 -10.70 1.75 -21.44
CA PHE A 71 -10.12 0.61 -22.14
C PHE A 71 -11.23 -0.31 -22.63
N THR A 72 -11.12 -0.76 -23.88
CA THR A 72 -12.13 -1.62 -24.50
C THR A 72 -11.47 -2.81 -25.20
N LEU A 73 -12.10 -3.99 -25.09
CA LEU A 73 -11.74 -5.19 -25.86
C LEU A 73 -12.56 -5.26 -27.16
N GLY A 74 -12.79 -4.11 -27.82
CA GLY A 74 -13.67 -4.01 -28.98
C GLY A 74 -15.11 -4.43 -28.64
N LYS A 75 -15.61 -5.47 -29.33
CA LYS A 75 -16.95 -6.05 -29.16
C LYS A 75 -17.08 -6.90 -27.89
N TYR A 76 -15.99 -7.27 -27.24
CA TYR A 76 -16.01 -8.14 -26.06
C TYR A 76 -16.01 -7.34 -24.75
N CYS A 77 -16.57 -7.93 -23.71
CA CYS A 77 -16.42 -7.49 -22.33
C CYS A 77 -16.28 -8.68 -21.37
N VAL A 78 -15.53 -8.48 -20.30
CA VAL A 78 -15.45 -9.45 -19.20
C VAL A 78 -16.55 -9.15 -18.20
N GLU A 79 -17.27 -10.18 -17.77
CA GLU A 79 -18.23 -10.12 -16.68
C GLU A 79 -17.76 -11.01 -15.54
N ILE A 80 -17.78 -10.46 -14.32
CA ILE A 80 -17.43 -11.18 -13.10
C ILE A 80 -18.69 -11.74 -12.46
N VAL A 81 -18.72 -13.05 -12.24
CA VAL A 81 -19.78 -13.75 -11.53
C VAL A 81 -19.50 -13.68 -10.03
N ASN A 82 -20.09 -12.68 -9.35
CA ASN A 82 -19.83 -12.35 -7.94
C ASN A 82 -19.90 -13.56 -7.00
N PHE A 83 -20.93 -14.40 -7.12
CA PHE A 83 -21.09 -15.57 -6.25
C PHE A 83 -19.92 -16.56 -6.35
N LYS A 84 -19.50 -16.89 -7.57
CA LYS A 84 -18.35 -17.77 -7.80
C LYS A 84 -17.05 -17.14 -7.30
N PHE A 85 -16.92 -15.82 -7.46
CA PHE A 85 -15.76 -15.09 -6.95
C PHE A 85 -15.68 -15.18 -5.42
N SER A 86 -16.82 -14.99 -4.73
CA SER A 86 -16.90 -15.14 -3.28
C SER A 86 -16.54 -16.56 -2.82
N ILE A 87 -16.96 -17.60 -3.53
CA ILE A 87 -16.60 -18.98 -3.20
C ILE A 87 -15.10 -19.23 -3.38
N LEU A 88 -14.51 -18.81 -4.51
CA LEU A 88 -13.06 -18.98 -4.73
C LEU A 88 -12.28 -18.30 -3.61
N LEU A 89 -12.60 -17.04 -3.31
CA LEU A 89 -11.89 -16.30 -2.28
C LEU A 89 -12.05 -16.93 -0.89
N PHE A 90 -13.24 -17.45 -0.58
CA PHE A 90 -13.49 -18.17 0.68
C PHE A 90 -12.54 -19.36 0.83
N VAL A 91 -12.44 -20.21 -0.21
CA VAL A 91 -11.56 -21.40 -0.21
C VAL A 91 -10.09 -20.98 -0.09
N VAL A 92 -9.66 -20.00 -0.88
CA VAL A 92 -8.27 -19.51 -0.82
C VAL A 92 -7.93 -18.95 0.57
N LEU A 93 -8.82 -18.16 1.18
CA LEU A 93 -8.61 -17.61 2.52
C LEU A 93 -8.46 -18.69 3.59
N ILE A 94 -9.32 -19.71 3.58
CA ILE A 94 -9.22 -20.84 4.53
C ILE A 94 -7.90 -21.57 4.36
N MET A 95 -7.51 -21.89 3.12
CA MET A 95 -6.23 -22.57 2.85
C MET A 95 -5.05 -21.74 3.37
N HIS A 96 -5.07 -20.43 3.16
CA HIS A 96 -4.01 -19.53 3.64
C HIS A 96 -3.96 -19.43 5.15
N ILE A 97 -5.11 -19.33 5.83
CA ILE A 97 -5.16 -19.31 7.29
C ILE A 97 -4.61 -20.62 7.87
N ALA A 98 -5.00 -21.77 7.31
CA ALA A 98 -4.48 -23.07 7.72
C ALA A 98 -2.97 -23.16 7.52
N PHE A 99 -2.47 -22.74 6.35
CA PHE A 99 -1.05 -22.77 6.02
C PHE A 99 -0.21 -21.87 6.93
N VAL A 100 -0.62 -20.62 7.15
CA VAL A 100 0.08 -19.67 8.04
C VAL A 100 0.05 -20.16 9.49
N SER A 101 -1.09 -20.69 9.95
CA SER A 101 -1.22 -21.22 11.31
C SER A 101 -0.34 -22.44 11.56
N TYR A 102 -0.23 -23.35 10.58
CA TYR A 102 0.55 -24.57 10.70
C TYR A 102 2.06 -24.33 10.53
N THR A 103 2.44 -23.53 9.54
CA THR A 103 3.86 -23.37 9.15
C THR A 103 4.53 -22.14 9.74
N GLY A 104 3.76 -21.11 10.10
CA GLY A 104 4.28 -19.78 10.44
C GLY A 104 4.86 -19.00 9.26
N VAL A 105 4.85 -19.55 8.03
CA VAL A 105 5.38 -18.90 6.83
C VAL A 105 4.54 -17.64 6.53
N GLY A 106 5.22 -16.53 6.27
CA GLY A 106 4.59 -15.26 5.91
C GLY A 106 4.23 -14.36 7.10
N LYS A 107 4.54 -14.77 8.33
CA LYS A 107 4.56 -13.85 9.48
C LYS A 107 5.68 -12.83 9.31
N VAL A 108 5.39 -11.56 9.59
CA VAL A 108 6.40 -10.50 9.60
C VAL A 108 7.48 -10.85 10.63
N PHE A 109 8.74 -10.75 10.22
CA PHE A 109 9.94 -11.19 10.96
C PHE A 109 10.06 -12.70 11.23
N GLY A 110 9.17 -13.52 10.68
CA GLY A 110 9.28 -14.97 10.75
C GLY A 110 10.32 -15.51 9.77
N GLY A 111 11.22 -16.38 10.26
CA GLY A 111 12.22 -17.07 9.44
C GLY A 111 11.76 -18.41 8.85
N ASN A 112 10.50 -18.79 9.04
CA ASN A 112 10.00 -20.11 8.69
C ASN A 112 9.88 -20.27 7.17
N THR A 113 10.27 -21.44 6.66
CA THR A 113 10.20 -21.80 5.23
C THR A 113 9.43 -23.10 5.02
N ASN A 114 8.77 -23.26 3.88
CA ASN A 114 8.08 -24.48 3.52
C ASN A 114 8.14 -24.72 1.99
N ILE A 115 8.09 -25.97 1.55
CA ILE A 115 8.14 -26.32 0.11
C ILE A 115 6.95 -25.75 -0.68
N PHE A 116 5.80 -25.58 -0.03
CA PHE A 116 4.60 -25.01 -0.64
C PHE A 116 4.57 -23.47 -0.62
N SER A 117 5.53 -22.81 0.01
CA SER A 117 5.61 -21.34 0.08
C SER A 117 5.48 -20.65 -1.28
N PRO A 118 6.04 -21.15 -2.40
CA PRO A 118 5.84 -20.55 -3.71
C PRO A 118 4.38 -20.49 -4.15
N ILE A 119 3.61 -21.56 -3.93
CA ILE A 119 2.19 -21.64 -4.30
C ILE A 119 1.38 -20.62 -3.50
N PHE A 120 1.62 -20.54 -2.20
CA PHE A 120 0.96 -19.57 -1.32
C PHE A 120 1.40 -18.13 -1.62
N SER A 121 2.61 -17.91 -2.14
CA SER A 121 3.05 -16.57 -2.55
C SER A 121 2.30 -16.06 -3.79
N ILE A 122 2.14 -16.90 -4.83
CA ILE A 122 1.42 -16.51 -6.06
C ILE A 122 -0.10 -16.51 -5.91
N THR A 123 -0.63 -17.17 -4.89
CA THR A 123 -2.07 -17.19 -4.55
C THR A 123 -2.39 -16.34 -3.32
N ALA A 124 -1.57 -15.34 -3.02
CA ALA A 124 -1.77 -14.47 -1.87
C ALA A 124 -3.09 -13.68 -1.95
N PRO A 125 -4.00 -13.80 -0.96
CA PRO A 125 -5.29 -13.10 -0.97
C PRO A 125 -5.16 -11.58 -1.04
N SER A 126 -4.11 -11.00 -0.43
CA SER A 126 -3.85 -9.55 -0.40
C SER A 126 -3.84 -8.91 -1.80
N ALA A 127 -3.43 -9.67 -2.82
CA ALA A 127 -3.35 -9.21 -4.20
C ALA A 127 -4.70 -9.03 -4.90
N ILE A 128 -5.67 -9.88 -4.56
CA ILE A 128 -6.98 -9.92 -5.23
C ILE A 128 -8.10 -9.36 -4.36
N PHE A 129 -7.90 -9.32 -3.04
CA PHE A 129 -8.94 -9.00 -2.08
C PHE A 129 -9.54 -7.61 -2.30
N PHE A 130 -8.72 -6.58 -2.52
CA PHE A 130 -9.25 -5.22 -2.72
C PHE A 130 -10.01 -5.07 -4.04
N PHE A 131 -9.59 -5.77 -5.10
CA PHE A 131 -10.34 -5.86 -6.34
C PHE A 131 -11.67 -6.59 -6.12
N TYR A 132 -11.64 -7.77 -5.50
CA TYR A 132 -12.83 -8.52 -5.10
C TYR A 132 -13.81 -7.65 -4.30
N TYR A 133 -13.28 -6.92 -3.32
CA TYR A 133 -14.05 -6.09 -2.43
C TYR A 133 -14.87 -5.06 -3.21
N LEU A 134 -14.22 -4.27 -4.07
CA LEU A 134 -14.88 -3.21 -4.84
C LEU A 134 -15.88 -3.71 -5.89
N ILE A 135 -15.73 -4.94 -6.37
CA ILE A 135 -16.63 -5.56 -7.34
C ILE A 135 -17.86 -6.17 -6.67
N VAL A 136 -17.68 -6.89 -5.56
CA VAL A 136 -18.74 -7.69 -4.94
C VAL A 136 -19.55 -6.90 -3.91
N ARG A 137 -18.96 -5.88 -3.26
CA ARG A 137 -19.55 -5.19 -2.10
C ARG A 137 -20.95 -4.59 -2.33
N GLU A 138 -21.28 -4.17 -3.54
CA GLU A 138 -22.62 -3.62 -3.85
C GLU A 138 -23.73 -4.67 -3.72
N ASN A 139 -23.43 -5.89 -4.13
CA ASN A 139 -24.33 -7.04 -4.07
C ASN A 139 -23.87 -8.01 -2.97
N ALA A 140 -23.39 -7.46 -1.85
CA ALA A 140 -22.79 -8.24 -0.77
C ALA A 140 -23.80 -9.22 -0.16
N GLY A 141 -23.52 -10.52 -0.30
CA GLY A 141 -24.19 -11.58 0.45
C GLY A 141 -23.45 -11.94 1.75
N LYS A 142 -23.95 -12.93 2.49
CA LYS A 142 -23.32 -13.41 3.74
C LYS A 142 -21.87 -13.85 3.55
N ILE A 143 -21.57 -14.56 2.46
CA ILE A 143 -20.21 -15.04 2.13
C ILE A 143 -19.23 -13.87 1.97
N PHE A 144 -19.69 -12.71 1.47
CA PHE A 144 -18.83 -11.54 1.34
C PHE A 144 -18.28 -11.09 2.70
N PHE A 145 -19.14 -10.94 3.70
CA PHE A 145 -18.72 -10.51 5.04
C PHE A 145 -17.86 -11.55 5.74
N ILE A 146 -18.15 -12.85 5.52
CA ILE A 146 -17.28 -13.94 6.00
C ILE A 146 -15.88 -13.81 5.39
N ASN A 147 -15.77 -13.56 4.08
CA ASN A 147 -14.48 -13.36 3.43
C ASN A 147 -13.74 -12.13 3.96
N VAL A 148 -14.45 -11.04 4.27
CA VAL A 148 -13.83 -9.86 4.90
C VAL A 148 -13.25 -10.23 6.27
N LEU A 149 -14.02 -10.95 7.10
CA LEU A 149 -13.56 -11.38 8.43
C LEU A 149 -12.35 -12.33 8.34
N LEU A 150 -12.40 -13.31 7.43
CA LEU A 150 -11.29 -14.24 7.20
C LEU A 150 -10.04 -13.53 6.69
N PHE A 151 -10.19 -12.53 5.81
CA PHE A 151 -9.07 -11.73 5.34
C PHE A 151 -8.45 -10.89 6.47
N VAL A 152 -9.28 -10.24 7.29
CA VAL A 152 -8.83 -9.49 8.47
C VAL A 152 -8.04 -10.41 9.41
N LEU A 153 -8.59 -11.61 9.69
CA LEU A 153 -7.92 -12.61 10.53
C LEU A 153 -6.57 -13.03 9.93
N LEU A 154 -6.53 -13.38 8.64
CA LEU A 154 -5.30 -13.81 7.96
C LEU A 154 -4.21 -12.75 8.03
N GLU A 155 -4.52 -11.51 7.73
CA GLU A 155 -3.53 -10.43 7.70
C GLU A 155 -3.05 -10.07 9.12
N LEU A 156 -3.93 -10.11 10.12
CA LEU A 156 -3.54 -9.95 11.53
C LEU A 156 -2.64 -11.11 11.99
N LEU A 157 -2.93 -12.37 11.61
CA LEU A 157 -2.09 -13.52 11.92
C LEU A 157 -0.67 -13.41 11.33
N LYS A 158 -0.53 -12.70 10.21
CA LYS A 158 0.77 -12.36 9.62
C LYS A 158 1.46 -11.18 10.33
N GLY A 159 0.78 -10.51 11.24
CA GLY A 159 1.27 -9.31 11.92
C GLY A 159 1.16 -8.04 11.05
N TRP A 160 0.26 -7.99 10.08
CA TRP A 160 0.04 -6.82 9.23
C TRP A 160 -1.27 -6.11 9.60
N SER A 161 -1.30 -4.77 9.55
CA SER A 161 -2.50 -3.99 9.90
C SER A 161 -2.82 -2.84 8.94
N GLY A 162 -1.94 -2.56 7.96
CA GLY A 162 -2.13 -1.44 7.02
C GLY A 162 -3.37 -1.56 6.13
N PHE A 163 -3.87 -2.78 5.93
CA PHE A 163 -5.07 -3.05 5.14
C PHE A 163 -6.36 -2.48 5.77
N LEU A 164 -6.40 -2.27 7.09
CA LEU A 164 -7.59 -1.82 7.81
C LEU A 164 -8.05 -0.45 7.34
N LEU A 165 -7.11 0.49 7.14
CA LEU A 165 -7.41 1.81 6.59
C LEU A 165 -8.02 1.71 5.18
N THR A 166 -7.50 0.79 4.36
CA THR A 166 -8.00 0.59 2.99
C THR A 166 -9.44 0.07 2.99
N ILE A 167 -9.75 -0.94 3.81
CA ILE A 167 -11.13 -1.46 3.97
C ILE A 167 -12.05 -0.35 4.48
N PHE A 168 -11.59 0.42 5.46
CA PHE A 168 -12.37 1.51 6.02
C PHE A 168 -12.68 2.60 4.99
N MET A 169 -11.70 2.98 4.16
CA MET A 169 -11.90 3.92 3.05
C MET A 169 -12.90 3.37 2.01
N PHE A 170 -12.89 2.06 1.74
CA PHE A 170 -13.88 1.43 0.87
C PHE A 170 -15.29 1.46 1.47
N GLU A 171 -15.46 1.19 2.77
CA GLU A 171 -16.78 1.31 3.41
C GLU A 171 -17.29 2.76 3.37
N ILE A 172 -16.42 3.75 3.61
CA ILE A 172 -16.79 5.17 3.43
C ILE A 172 -17.23 5.43 2.00
N TYR A 173 -16.49 4.94 1.01
CA TYR A 173 -16.86 5.08 -0.40
C TYR A 173 -18.26 4.54 -0.69
N PHE A 174 -18.55 3.30 -0.27
CA PHE A 174 -19.87 2.70 -0.48
C PHE A 174 -20.97 3.37 0.35
N TYR A 175 -20.65 3.89 1.53
CA TYR A 175 -21.59 4.67 2.34
C TYR A 175 -21.97 5.97 1.64
N ILE A 176 -20.99 6.72 1.11
CA ILE A 176 -21.21 7.96 0.36
C ILE A 176 -22.01 7.67 -0.91
N LYS A 177 -21.66 6.59 -1.63
CA LYS A 177 -22.36 6.19 -2.86
C LYS A 177 -23.85 5.92 -2.61
N ARG A 178 -24.15 5.15 -1.56
CA ARG A 178 -25.54 4.83 -1.15
C ARG A 178 -26.33 6.05 -0.67
N ASN A 179 -25.68 6.96 0.05
CA ASN A 179 -26.32 8.13 0.65
C ASN A 179 -26.10 9.43 -0.14
N SER A 180 -25.87 9.33 -1.45
CA SER A 180 -25.45 10.47 -2.29
C SER A 180 -26.43 11.66 -2.29
N SER A 181 -27.71 11.43 -1.98
CA SER A 181 -28.75 12.46 -1.83
C SER A 181 -28.67 13.28 -0.54
N SER A 182 -27.96 12.80 0.48
CA SER A 182 -27.86 13.45 1.80
C SER A 182 -27.26 14.85 1.70
N ARG A 183 -27.91 15.83 2.35
CA ARG A 183 -27.42 17.23 2.42
C ARG A 183 -26.10 17.34 3.18
N LEU A 184 -25.94 16.57 4.26
CA LEU A 184 -24.72 16.57 5.08
C LEU A 184 -23.50 16.13 4.27
N LEU A 185 -23.65 15.10 3.44
CA LEU A 185 -22.56 14.60 2.59
C LEU A 185 -22.24 15.55 1.43
N LYS A 186 -22.97 16.66 1.22
CA LYS A 186 -22.61 17.68 0.22
C LYS A 186 -21.63 18.71 0.76
N ILE A 187 -21.42 18.78 2.07
CA ILE A 187 -20.53 19.75 2.72
C ILE A 187 -19.06 19.37 2.41
N PRO A 188 -18.30 20.19 1.65
CA PRO A 188 -16.92 19.84 1.28
C PRO A 188 -15.96 19.79 2.47
N PHE A 189 -16.17 20.67 3.46
CA PHE A 189 -15.36 20.76 4.68
C PHE A 189 -15.37 19.46 5.49
N LEU A 190 -16.50 18.74 5.48
CA LEU A 190 -16.65 17.45 6.17
C LEU A 190 -15.57 16.45 5.72
N PHE A 191 -15.32 16.34 4.43
CA PHE A 191 -14.34 15.38 3.89
C PHE A 191 -12.92 15.92 3.88
N SER A 192 -12.74 17.25 3.90
CA SER A 192 -11.42 17.86 3.76
C SER A 192 -10.74 18.09 5.10
N ILE A 193 -11.51 18.23 6.19
CA ILE A 193 -10.99 18.60 7.52
C ILE A 193 -11.62 17.72 8.60
N THR A 194 -12.92 17.81 8.82
CA THR A 194 -13.58 17.19 9.99
C THR A 194 -13.37 15.68 10.05
N LEU A 195 -13.68 14.98 8.96
CA LEU A 195 -13.57 13.52 8.91
C LEU A 195 -12.11 13.06 8.99
N PRO A 196 -11.13 13.60 8.24
CA PRO A 196 -9.72 13.30 8.45
C PRO A 196 -9.26 13.39 9.92
N PHE A 197 -9.61 14.47 10.64
CA PHE A 197 -9.27 14.63 12.05
C PHE A 197 -9.92 13.56 12.93
N ILE A 198 -11.22 13.28 12.72
CA ILE A 198 -11.91 12.20 13.42
C ILE A 198 -11.22 10.86 13.15
N LEU A 199 -10.81 10.59 11.91
CA LEU A 199 -10.12 9.35 11.55
C LEU A 199 -8.76 9.22 12.20
N LEU A 200 -8.00 10.31 12.30
CA LEU A 200 -6.69 10.30 12.93
C LEU A 200 -6.81 10.09 14.45
N LEU A 201 -7.76 10.77 15.11
CA LEU A 201 -7.98 10.64 16.56
C LEU A 201 -8.59 9.28 16.94
N SER A 202 -9.71 8.90 16.32
CA SER A 202 -10.34 7.59 16.58
C SER A 202 -9.47 6.43 16.10
N GLY A 203 -8.73 6.63 15.02
CA GLY A 203 -7.73 5.69 14.52
C GLY A 203 -6.60 5.49 15.51
N GLY A 204 -6.08 6.55 16.14
CA GLY A 204 -5.02 6.46 17.15
C GLY A 204 -5.46 5.64 18.36
N PHE A 205 -6.71 5.81 18.80
CA PHE A 205 -7.30 5.01 19.87
C PHE A 205 -7.30 3.51 19.54
N LEU A 206 -7.76 3.14 18.34
CA LEU A 206 -7.73 1.74 17.88
C LEU A 206 -6.29 1.24 17.65
N TYR A 207 -5.43 2.11 17.12
CA TYR A 207 -4.05 1.78 16.76
C TYR A 207 -3.23 1.43 18.01
N LYS A 208 -3.48 2.05 19.16
CA LYS A 208 -2.88 1.66 20.45
C LYS A 208 -3.00 0.15 20.69
N HIS A 209 -4.20 -0.41 20.52
CA HIS A 209 -4.45 -1.83 20.76
C HIS A 209 -3.92 -2.72 19.63
N ILE A 210 -4.14 -2.31 18.37
CA ILE A 210 -3.68 -3.07 17.20
C ILE A 210 -2.14 -3.13 17.15
N TYR A 211 -1.46 -2.08 17.59
CA TYR A 211 -0.01 -2.00 17.62
C TYR A 211 0.61 -2.99 18.60
N ILE A 212 0.02 -3.15 19.79
CA ILE A 212 0.45 -4.15 20.77
C ILE A 212 0.22 -5.55 20.19
N LEU A 213 -1.02 -5.84 19.77
CA LEU A 213 -1.40 -7.15 19.22
C LEU A 213 -0.49 -7.58 18.06
N LYS A 214 -0.23 -6.69 17.09
CA LYS A 214 0.58 -7.05 15.91
C LYS A 214 2.04 -7.32 16.28
N ASN A 215 2.58 -6.63 17.29
CA ASN A 215 3.98 -6.83 17.70
C ASN A 215 4.14 -8.07 18.57
N ASP A 216 3.15 -8.40 19.41
CA ASP A 216 3.10 -9.68 20.11
C ASP A 216 3.11 -10.85 19.13
N ILE A 217 2.33 -10.77 18.04
CA ILE A 217 2.32 -11.77 16.97
C ILE A 217 3.68 -11.88 16.27
N ARG A 218 4.43 -10.78 16.19
CA ARG A 218 5.79 -10.71 15.62
C ARG A 218 6.87 -11.18 16.60
N GLY A 219 6.50 -11.52 17.84
CA GLY A 219 7.46 -11.90 18.89
C GLY A 219 8.26 -10.72 19.45
N ILE A 220 7.77 -9.49 19.27
CA ILE A 220 8.37 -8.27 19.84
C ILE A 220 7.53 -7.89 21.05
N SER A 221 8.09 -8.03 22.25
CA SER A 221 7.44 -7.59 23.48
C SER A 221 7.35 -6.06 23.50
N VAL A 222 6.13 -5.55 23.34
CA VAL A 222 5.82 -4.14 23.59
C VAL A 222 5.18 -4.07 24.97
N VAL A 223 5.85 -3.42 25.93
CA VAL A 223 5.29 -3.23 27.27
C VAL A 223 4.02 -2.40 27.15
N SER A 224 2.86 -3.04 27.38
CA SER A 224 1.52 -2.48 27.15
C SER A 224 1.24 -1.21 27.94
N ASP A 225 1.92 -1.05 29.07
CA ASP A 225 1.66 0.00 30.06
C ASP A 225 2.27 1.35 29.67
N ASN A 226 3.10 1.40 28.61
CA ASN A 226 3.84 2.60 28.22
C ASN A 226 3.38 3.27 26.92
N LEU A 227 2.36 2.76 26.21
CA LEU A 227 1.86 3.42 25.00
C LEU A 227 0.69 4.34 25.34
N GLU A 228 0.96 5.64 25.49
CA GLU A 228 -0.10 6.62 25.72
C GLU A 228 -0.94 6.82 24.44
N TYR A 229 -2.14 7.37 24.61
CA TYR A 229 -3.01 7.68 23.46
C TYR A 229 -2.34 8.66 22.50
N ILE A 230 -1.63 9.66 23.03
CA ILE A 230 -0.94 10.67 22.22
C ILE A 230 0.18 10.01 21.40
N ASP A 231 0.98 9.12 22.02
CA ASP A 231 2.00 8.35 21.29
C ASP A 231 1.38 7.52 20.17
N ALA A 232 0.23 6.88 20.41
CA ALA A 232 -0.45 6.09 19.39
C ALA A 232 -0.97 6.95 18.22
N VAL A 233 -1.45 8.17 18.50
CA VAL A 233 -1.86 9.14 17.49
C VAL A 233 -0.66 9.62 16.67
N GLU A 234 0.46 9.94 17.32
CA GLU A 234 1.71 10.33 16.66
C GLU A 234 2.22 9.21 15.77
N MET A 235 2.33 7.99 16.30
CA MET A 235 2.75 6.83 15.53
C MET A 235 1.81 6.49 14.36
N LEU A 236 0.50 6.73 14.49
CA LEU A 236 -0.42 6.59 13.38
C LEU A 236 -0.21 7.69 12.33
N SER A 237 0.00 8.93 12.78
CA SER A 237 0.28 10.06 11.90
C SER A 237 1.55 9.80 11.09
N ASP A 238 2.62 9.32 11.73
CA ASP A 238 3.87 8.93 11.10
C ASP A 238 3.72 7.78 10.09
N ARG A 239 2.75 6.88 10.27
CA ARG A 239 2.45 5.83 9.29
C ARG A 239 1.68 6.36 8.08
N LEU A 240 1.13 7.57 8.17
CA LEU A 240 0.39 8.27 7.13
C LEU A 240 1.19 9.41 6.51
N THR A 241 2.48 9.51 6.82
CA THR A 241 3.41 10.43 6.17
C THR A 241 4.78 9.78 5.98
N ASN A 242 5.43 10.08 4.87
CA ASN A 242 6.82 9.72 4.59
C ASN A 242 7.78 10.90 4.88
N PHE A 243 7.26 12.00 5.43
CA PHE A 243 8.03 13.23 5.66
C PHE A 243 9.24 13.02 6.55
N SER A 244 9.06 12.44 7.74
CA SER A 244 10.14 12.29 8.72
C SER A 244 11.29 11.49 8.13
N THR A 245 10.97 10.39 7.42
CA THR A 245 11.95 9.56 6.72
C THR A 245 12.64 10.32 5.58
N ALA A 246 11.88 11.02 4.74
CA ALA A 246 12.44 11.78 3.63
C ALA A 246 13.36 12.92 4.09
N ALA A 247 12.93 13.69 5.10
CA ALA A 247 13.74 14.74 5.71
C ALA A 247 14.97 14.18 6.41
N GLY A 248 14.84 13.05 7.11
CA GLY A 248 15.97 12.33 7.68
C GLY A 248 16.99 11.95 6.61
N VAL A 249 16.56 11.28 5.53
CA VAL A 249 17.43 10.91 4.43
C VAL A 249 18.12 12.11 3.80
N TYR A 250 17.39 13.23 3.58
CA TYR A 250 18.01 14.47 3.11
C TYR A 250 19.10 14.97 4.06
N SER A 251 18.89 14.88 5.37
CA SER A 251 19.87 15.30 6.39
C SER A 251 21.15 14.48 6.42
N ARG A 252 21.12 13.23 5.92
CA ARG A 252 22.28 12.34 5.79
C ARG A 252 22.52 11.90 4.35
N TYR A 253 22.22 12.80 3.41
CA TYR A 253 22.16 12.49 1.99
C TYR A 253 23.41 11.78 1.47
N ASP A 254 24.60 12.33 1.71
CA ASP A 254 25.87 11.75 1.23
C ASP A 254 26.09 10.33 1.78
N SER A 255 25.85 10.12 3.08
CA SER A 255 26.00 8.80 3.71
C SER A 255 25.02 7.77 3.13
N VAL A 256 23.79 8.19 2.85
CA VAL A 256 22.78 7.31 2.23
C VAL A 256 23.20 6.96 0.80
N VAL A 257 23.70 7.92 0.03
CA VAL A 257 24.21 7.70 -1.33
C VAL A 257 25.38 6.73 -1.32
N ASP A 258 26.35 6.91 -0.43
CA ASP A 258 27.52 6.04 -0.32
C ASP A 258 27.14 4.62 0.07
N ILE A 259 26.26 4.44 1.06
CA ILE A 259 25.75 3.12 1.45
C ILE A 259 24.99 2.45 0.30
N ALA A 260 24.20 3.22 -0.47
CA ALA A 260 23.48 2.71 -1.62
C ALA A 260 24.40 2.27 -2.76
N LYS A 261 25.52 2.98 -2.99
CA LYS A 261 26.57 2.61 -3.97
C LYS A 261 27.29 1.32 -3.61
N LEU A 262 27.41 1.01 -2.31
CA LEU A 262 28.02 -0.23 -1.83
C LEU A 262 27.12 -1.47 -2.02
N GLN A 263 25.84 -1.29 -2.33
CA GLN A 263 24.91 -2.40 -2.55
C GLN A 263 25.07 -3.01 -3.94
N ASN A 264 24.52 -4.22 -4.11
CA ASN A 264 24.50 -4.92 -5.38
C ASN A 264 23.99 -4.05 -6.55
N GLU A 265 24.65 -4.17 -7.70
CA GLU A 265 24.11 -3.64 -8.96
C GLU A 265 22.72 -4.23 -9.25
N TYR A 266 21.82 -3.41 -9.77
CA TYR A 266 20.44 -3.76 -10.10
C TYR A 266 19.62 -4.25 -8.90
N ALA A 267 19.93 -3.75 -7.69
CA ALA A 267 19.20 -4.12 -6.48
C ALA A 267 17.71 -3.81 -6.61
N GLU A 268 17.31 -2.73 -7.28
CA GLU A 268 15.88 -2.40 -7.41
C GLU A 268 15.13 -3.42 -8.28
N ILE A 269 15.77 -3.90 -9.35
CA ILE A 269 15.19 -4.90 -10.26
C ILE A 269 15.17 -6.27 -9.59
N LYS A 270 16.28 -6.66 -8.96
CA LYS A 270 16.36 -7.88 -8.16
C LYS A 270 15.31 -7.85 -7.05
N GLY A 271 15.13 -6.70 -6.38
CA GLY A 271 14.14 -6.47 -5.32
C GLY A 271 12.72 -6.68 -5.83
N PHE A 272 12.40 -6.15 -7.01
CA PHE A 272 11.12 -6.38 -7.65
C PHE A 272 10.83 -7.88 -7.89
N PHE A 273 11.81 -8.69 -8.32
CA PHE A 273 11.60 -10.12 -8.53
C PHE A 273 11.68 -10.96 -7.25
N ARG A 274 12.28 -10.45 -6.18
CA ARG A 274 12.49 -11.16 -4.90
C ARG A 274 11.24 -11.88 -4.35
N PRO A 275 10.04 -11.26 -4.28
CA PRO A 275 8.85 -11.94 -3.78
C PRO A 275 8.17 -12.85 -4.83
N LEU A 276 8.51 -12.71 -6.11
CA LEU A 276 7.86 -13.42 -7.23
C LEU A 276 8.60 -14.71 -7.62
N VAL A 277 9.93 -14.69 -7.49
CA VAL A 277 10.81 -15.76 -7.96
C VAL A 277 11.24 -16.63 -6.79
N PRO A 278 11.07 -17.97 -6.83
CA PRO A 278 11.52 -18.87 -5.77
C PRO A 278 13.04 -18.87 -5.55
N ASN A 279 13.49 -19.31 -4.36
CA ASN A 279 14.91 -19.34 -4.00
C ASN A 279 15.76 -20.27 -4.87
N PHE A 280 15.17 -21.31 -5.48
CA PHE A 280 15.92 -22.20 -6.39
C PHE A 280 16.22 -21.55 -7.76
N ILE A 281 15.61 -20.40 -8.08
CA ILE A 281 15.92 -19.60 -9.28
C ILE A 281 16.75 -18.37 -8.90
N MET A 282 16.39 -17.72 -7.79
CA MET A 282 17.10 -16.57 -7.23
C MET A 282 17.69 -16.96 -5.88
N GLU A 283 18.90 -17.53 -5.91
CA GLU A 283 19.56 -18.09 -4.72
C GLU A 283 19.89 -17.02 -3.68
N ASN A 284 20.45 -15.88 -4.11
CA ASN A 284 20.74 -14.77 -3.22
C ASN A 284 19.59 -13.75 -3.20
N LYS A 285 18.82 -13.76 -2.11
CA LYS A 285 17.80 -12.74 -1.79
C LYS A 285 18.20 -11.79 -0.67
N SER A 286 19.39 -11.98 -0.09
CA SER A 286 19.95 -11.13 0.95
C SER A 286 20.68 -9.97 0.28
N PHE A 287 19.95 -8.87 0.10
CA PHE A 287 20.49 -7.60 -0.36
C PHE A 287 19.56 -6.47 0.06
N SER A 288 20.07 -5.26 0.10
CA SER A 288 19.29 -4.08 0.46
C SER A 288 18.91 -3.30 -0.79
N ALA A 289 17.60 -3.20 -1.06
CA ALA A 289 17.07 -2.18 -1.96
C ALA A 289 17.15 -0.80 -1.28
N LEU A 290 16.98 0.29 -2.04
CA LEU A 290 17.22 1.65 -1.54
C LEU A 290 16.41 1.99 -0.28
N ASN A 291 15.15 1.58 -0.21
CA ASN A 291 14.30 1.78 0.97
C ASN A 291 14.87 1.10 2.23
N ASN A 292 15.67 0.06 2.09
CA ASN A 292 16.38 -0.58 3.19
C ASN A 292 17.72 0.12 3.46
N SER A 293 18.50 0.37 2.40
CA SER A 293 19.82 1.00 2.48
C SER A 293 19.79 2.39 3.13
N ALA A 294 18.72 3.15 2.90
CA ALA A 294 18.54 4.44 3.55
C ALA A 294 18.55 4.35 5.08
N MET A 295 18.02 3.26 5.65
CA MET A 295 17.97 3.07 7.10
C MET A 295 19.31 2.64 7.69
N LEU A 296 20.17 1.98 6.92
CA LEU A 296 21.53 1.61 7.34
C LEU A 296 22.39 2.84 7.65
N ALA A 297 22.09 3.99 7.05
CA ALA A 297 22.75 5.27 7.35
C ALA A 297 22.43 5.79 8.76
N PHE A 298 21.35 5.31 9.39
CA PHE A 298 20.92 5.70 10.73
C PHE A 298 21.14 4.58 11.74
N PHE A 299 20.91 3.33 11.33
CA PHE A 299 20.99 2.14 12.16
C PHE A 299 21.82 1.07 11.42
N PRO A 300 23.12 0.93 11.72
CA PRO A 300 24.01 0.00 11.01
C PRO A 300 23.57 -1.47 11.05
N ASP A 301 22.84 -1.87 12.10
CA ASP A 301 22.32 -3.24 12.27
C ASP A 301 20.89 -3.41 11.71
N TYR A 302 20.46 -2.54 10.79
CA TYR A 302 19.13 -2.63 10.19
C TYR A 302 18.99 -3.88 9.32
N ARG A 303 17.95 -4.68 9.57
CA ARG A 303 17.72 -5.95 8.87
C ARG A 303 17.40 -5.74 7.39
N ASP A 304 17.88 -6.62 6.53
CA ASP A 304 17.71 -6.59 5.06
C ASP A 304 16.28 -6.96 4.57
N ASP A 305 15.42 -7.45 5.48
CA ASP A 305 14.04 -7.84 5.22
C ASP A 305 13.00 -6.73 5.53
N SER A 306 13.46 -5.56 5.99
CA SER A 306 12.62 -4.40 6.29
C SER A 306 12.72 -3.31 5.20
N SER A 307 11.73 -2.41 5.15
CA SER A 307 11.68 -1.30 4.19
C SER A 307 10.96 -0.12 4.82
N VAL A 308 11.37 1.10 4.47
CA VAL A 308 10.66 2.34 4.84
C VAL A 308 10.08 3.05 3.62
N ASP A 309 9.11 3.94 3.84
CA ASP A 309 8.52 4.77 2.80
C ASP A 309 9.35 6.05 2.63
N LEU A 310 10.12 6.14 1.54
CA LEU A 310 10.92 7.34 1.21
C LEU A 310 10.13 8.38 0.41
N GLY A 311 9.15 7.92 -0.37
CA GLY A 311 8.42 8.75 -1.33
C GLY A 311 9.20 9.11 -2.58
N PHE A 312 8.45 9.49 -3.61
CA PHE A 312 8.92 9.57 -4.99
C PHE A 312 10.12 10.47 -5.17
N VAL A 313 10.09 11.66 -4.57
CA VAL A 313 11.14 12.65 -4.76
C VAL A 313 12.44 12.17 -4.13
N MET A 314 12.44 11.83 -2.84
CA MET A 314 13.68 11.42 -2.16
C MET A 314 14.22 10.09 -2.68
N TYR A 315 13.33 9.13 -2.96
CA TYR A 315 13.73 7.83 -3.51
C TYR A 315 14.49 8.00 -4.82
N TYR A 316 13.91 8.71 -5.80
CA TYR A 316 14.58 8.89 -7.09
C TYR A 316 15.74 9.87 -7.02
N TYR A 317 15.70 10.88 -6.15
CA TYR A 317 16.83 11.78 -5.94
C TYR A 317 18.08 11.02 -5.51
N VAL A 318 17.97 10.15 -4.49
CA VAL A 318 19.09 9.30 -4.08
C VAL A 318 19.45 8.26 -5.15
N LEU A 319 18.45 7.66 -5.81
CA LEU A 319 18.72 6.61 -6.79
C LEU A 319 19.45 7.13 -8.04
N PHE A 320 19.14 8.34 -8.51
CA PHE A 320 19.88 8.97 -9.62
C PHE A 320 21.35 9.24 -9.26
N GLU A 321 21.64 9.52 -7.99
CA GLU A 321 22.98 9.92 -7.55
C GLU A 321 23.83 8.73 -7.09
N SER A 322 23.17 7.66 -6.65
CA SER A 322 23.82 6.40 -6.31
C SER A 322 23.94 5.44 -7.50
N ARG A 323 22.85 5.21 -8.25
CA ARG A 323 22.72 4.14 -9.27
C ARG A 323 21.76 4.55 -10.38
N VAL A 324 22.23 5.39 -11.31
CA VAL A 324 21.45 5.95 -12.43
C VAL A 324 20.69 4.89 -13.26
N SER A 325 21.32 3.75 -13.55
CA SER A 325 20.71 2.65 -14.32
C SER A 325 19.48 2.09 -13.61
N ASP A 326 19.58 1.87 -12.30
CA ASP A 326 18.49 1.38 -11.46
C ASP A 326 17.36 2.41 -11.42
N ALA A 327 17.68 3.71 -11.39
CA ALA A 327 16.68 4.78 -11.43
C ALA A 327 15.85 4.74 -12.71
N PHE A 328 16.48 4.69 -13.88
CA PHE A 328 15.76 4.64 -15.16
C PHE A 328 14.93 3.37 -15.32
N LEU A 329 15.49 2.21 -14.97
CA LEU A 329 14.80 0.93 -15.08
C LEU A 329 13.63 0.85 -14.09
N SER A 330 13.81 1.34 -12.86
CA SER A 330 12.75 1.38 -11.85
C SER A 330 11.62 2.34 -12.27
N LEU A 331 11.93 3.54 -12.79
CA LEU A 331 10.92 4.47 -13.32
C LEU A 331 10.14 3.88 -14.49
N PHE A 332 10.84 3.28 -15.47
CA PHE A 332 10.21 2.64 -16.61
C PHE A 332 9.27 1.52 -16.16
N LEU A 333 9.74 0.66 -15.25
CA LEU A 333 8.94 -0.43 -14.70
C LEU A 333 7.72 0.09 -13.93
N SER A 334 7.88 1.12 -13.09
CA SER A 334 6.77 1.75 -12.36
C SER A 334 5.69 2.27 -13.32
N PHE A 335 6.09 2.99 -14.36
CA PHE A 335 5.18 3.52 -15.37
C PHE A 335 4.46 2.39 -16.12
N PHE A 336 5.22 1.41 -16.62
CA PHE A 336 4.68 0.28 -17.37
C PHE A 336 3.66 -0.51 -16.53
N LEU A 337 4.01 -0.88 -15.28
CA LEU A 337 3.13 -1.61 -14.38
C LEU A 337 1.89 -0.82 -14.01
N CYS A 338 2.03 0.47 -13.74
CA CYS A 338 0.88 1.34 -13.44
C CYS A 338 -0.13 1.35 -14.60
N VAL A 339 0.35 1.46 -15.85
CA VAL A 339 -0.50 1.41 -17.05
C VAL A 339 -1.14 0.04 -17.21
N VAL A 340 -0.34 -1.03 -17.24
CA VAL A 340 -0.83 -2.40 -17.49
C VAL A 340 -1.85 -2.82 -16.43
N LEU A 341 -1.56 -2.61 -15.15
CA LEU A 341 -2.49 -2.99 -14.08
C LEU A 341 -3.77 -2.14 -14.11
N SER A 342 -3.68 -0.85 -14.42
CA SER A 342 -4.87 -0.01 -14.60
C SER A 342 -5.77 -0.50 -15.74
N VAL A 343 -5.15 -0.92 -16.85
CA VAL A 343 -5.85 -1.53 -18.00
C VAL A 343 -6.54 -2.82 -17.56
N ILE A 344 -5.82 -3.72 -16.90
CA ILE A 344 -6.32 -5.00 -16.44
C ILE A 344 -7.49 -4.83 -15.48
N PHE A 345 -7.34 -3.98 -14.45
CA PHE A 345 -8.41 -3.73 -13.49
C PHE A 345 -9.67 -3.17 -14.16
N LYS A 346 -9.52 -2.23 -15.12
CA LYS A 346 -10.66 -1.69 -15.87
C LYS A 346 -11.31 -2.71 -16.79
N ILE A 347 -10.54 -3.53 -17.49
CA ILE A 347 -11.06 -4.54 -18.40
C ILE A 347 -11.82 -5.63 -17.63
N LEU A 348 -11.20 -6.21 -16.59
CA LEU A 348 -11.80 -7.29 -15.78
C LEU A 348 -13.10 -6.85 -15.10
N SER A 349 -13.19 -5.57 -14.74
CA SER A 349 -14.35 -5.01 -14.05
C SER A 349 -15.43 -4.45 -14.99
N LYS A 350 -15.33 -4.65 -16.31
CA LYS A 350 -16.24 -4.02 -17.29
C LYS A 350 -16.30 -2.49 -17.14
N ASN A 351 -15.17 -1.86 -16.79
CA ASN A 351 -15.06 -0.44 -16.46
C ASN A 351 -15.99 -0.02 -15.30
N ASN A 352 -16.17 -0.86 -14.28
CA ASN A 352 -16.88 -0.48 -13.07
C ASN A 352 -16.18 0.72 -12.41
N GLN A 353 -16.92 1.80 -12.17
CA GLN A 353 -16.38 3.03 -11.58
C GLN A 353 -15.79 2.82 -10.17
N ASN A 354 -16.21 1.79 -9.43
CA ASN A 354 -15.67 1.47 -8.11
C ASN A 354 -14.17 1.17 -8.18
N ILE A 355 -13.71 0.54 -9.27
CA ILE A 355 -12.30 0.20 -9.48
C ILE A 355 -11.40 1.43 -9.62
N ASN A 356 -11.95 2.59 -9.97
CA ASN A 356 -11.16 3.82 -9.98
C ASN A 356 -10.58 4.13 -8.58
N LEU A 357 -11.24 3.72 -7.50
CA LEU A 357 -10.69 3.91 -6.15
C LEU A 357 -9.44 3.04 -5.91
N LEU A 358 -9.41 1.80 -6.42
CA LEU A 358 -8.23 0.94 -6.36
C LEU A 358 -7.07 1.52 -7.18
N ILE A 359 -7.37 2.02 -8.39
CA ILE A 359 -6.39 2.67 -9.26
C ILE A 359 -5.80 3.91 -8.58
N PHE A 360 -6.64 4.73 -7.93
CA PHE A 360 -6.18 5.87 -7.15
C PHE A 360 -5.22 5.44 -6.03
N ILE A 361 -5.60 4.45 -5.22
CA ILE A 361 -4.76 3.97 -4.11
C ILE A 361 -3.43 3.42 -4.65
N MET A 362 -3.43 2.66 -5.75
CA MET A 362 -2.21 2.16 -6.38
C MET A 362 -1.28 3.30 -6.82
N ILE A 363 -1.80 4.33 -7.50
CA ILE A 363 -1.03 5.51 -7.92
C ILE A 363 -0.50 6.27 -6.70
N PHE A 364 -1.34 6.45 -5.68
CA PHE A 364 -0.95 7.11 -4.45
C PHE A 364 0.19 6.36 -3.75
N SER A 365 0.05 5.04 -3.55
CA SER A 365 1.07 4.19 -2.94
C SER A 365 2.39 4.21 -3.73
N LEU A 366 2.32 4.26 -5.07
CA LEU A 366 3.52 4.42 -5.90
C LEU A 366 4.27 5.72 -5.56
N LEU A 367 3.58 6.85 -5.47
CA LEU A 367 4.22 8.13 -5.16
C LEU A 367 4.63 8.26 -3.69
N TYR A 368 3.89 7.60 -2.79
CA TYR A 368 4.14 7.62 -1.35
C TYR A 368 5.30 6.71 -0.93
N THR A 369 5.42 5.51 -1.50
CA THR A 369 6.45 4.53 -1.13
C THR A 369 7.63 4.52 -2.11
N SER A 370 7.32 4.55 -3.41
CA SER A 370 8.25 4.56 -4.56
C SER A 370 9.18 3.36 -4.77
N SER A 371 8.99 2.30 -3.98
CA SER A 371 9.55 0.97 -4.26
C SER A 371 8.60 0.11 -5.09
N ASN A 372 9.07 -0.33 -6.27
CA ASN A 372 8.35 -1.28 -7.12
C ASN A 372 8.13 -2.64 -6.44
N GLU A 373 9.08 -3.07 -5.59
CA GLU A 373 8.93 -4.28 -4.79
C GLU A 373 7.71 -4.18 -3.86
N MET A 374 7.62 -3.08 -3.10
CA MET A 374 6.59 -2.90 -2.09
C MET A 374 5.21 -2.64 -2.70
N VAL A 375 5.13 -1.84 -3.76
CA VAL A 375 3.86 -1.39 -4.35
C VAL A 375 3.28 -2.41 -5.34
N PHE A 376 4.13 -3.00 -6.18
CA PHE A 376 3.68 -3.90 -7.24
C PHE A 376 3.97 -5.36 -6.92
N ALA A 377 5.23 -5.72 -6.63
CA ALA A 377 5.63 -7.12 -6.54
C ALA A 377 5.00 -7.87 -5.36
N ARG A 378 5.02 -7.25 -4.18
CA ARG A 378 4.32 -7.76 -2.97
C ARG A 378 2.83 -7.44 -2.96
N GLY A 379 2.35 -6.68 -3.94
CA GLY A 379 0.99 -6.16 -4.01
C GLY A 379 0.28 -6.55 -5.30
N ASN A 380 0.03 -5.55 -6.14
CA ASN A 380 -0.95 -5.65 -7.22
C ASN A 380 -0.59 -6.61 -8.35
N ILE A 381 0.70 -6.90 -8.60
CA ILE A 381 1.09 -7.73 -9.76
C ILE A 381 0.62 -9.18 -9.64
N ILE A 382 0.44 -9.65 -8.41
CA ILE A 382 0.01 -11.02 -8.14
C ILE A 382 -1.40 -11.29 -8.72
N ILE A 383 -2.20 -10.25 -9.04
CA ILE A 383 -3.45 -10.42 -9.77
C ILE A 383 -3.26 -11.14 -11.11
N LEU A 384 -2.11 -11.01 -11.76
CA LEU A 384 -1.81 -11.68 -13.02
C LEU A 384 -1.89 -13.21 -12.88
N PHE A 385 -1.52 -13.75 -11.72
CA PHE A 385 -1.65 -15.18 -11.43
C PHE A 385 -3.10 -15.60 -11.12
N TYR A 386 -3.93 -14.66 -10.65
CA TYR A 386 -5.36 -14.91 -10.45
C TYR A 386 -6.15 -14.90 -11.75
N ILE A 387 -5.73 -14.17 -12.79
CA ILE A 387 -6.48 -14.08 -14.06
C ILE A 387 -6.80 -15.47 -14.64
N PRO A 388 -5.82 -16.39 -14.82
CA PRO A 388 -6.11 -17.75 -15.26
C PRO A 388 -7.12 -18.48 -14.37
N MET A 389 -6.99 -18.37 -13.04
CA MET A 389 -7.93 -18.98 -12.09
C MET A 389 -9.35 -18.42 -12.26
N LEU A 390 -9.49 -17.10 -12.43
CA LEU A 390 -10.79 -16.46 -12.62
C LEU A 390 -11.50 -17.01 -13.87
N PHE A 391 -10.77 -17.24 -14.97
CA PHE A 391 -11.34 -17.85 -16.17
C PHE A 391 -11.61 -19.35 -15.99
N LEU A 392 -10.68 -20.11 -15.41
CA LEU A 392 -10.79 -21.55 -15.22
C LEU A 392 -11.99 -21.94 -14.35
N PHE A 393 -12.26 -21.20 -13.27
CA PHE A 393 -13.44 -21.43 -12.42
C PHE A 393 -14.73 -20.76 -12.96
N GLY A 394 -14.65 -20.16 -14.14
CA GLY A 394 -15.78 -19.49 -14.81
C GLY A 394 -16.34 -18.30 -14.00
N ILE A 395 -15.47 -17.64 -13.24
CA ILE A 395 -15.74 -16.40 -12.50
C ILE A 395 -15.69 -15.23 -13.47
N ALA A 396 -14.65 -15.14 -14.29
CA ALA A 396 -14.56 -14.22 -15.41
C ALA A 396 -15.15 -14.90 -16.65
N ARG A 397 -16.13 -14.25 -17.28
CA ARG A 397 -16.77 -14.72 -18.52
C ARG A 397 -16.64 -13.67 -19.60
N VAL A 398 -16.22 -14.07 -20.79
CA VAL A 398 -16.22 -13.18 -21.96
C VAL A 398 -17.62 -13.17 -22.56
N LYS A 399 -18.20 -11.98 -22.71
CA LYS A 399 -19.48 -11.75 -23.39
C LYS A 399 -19.29 -10.78 -24.55
N ILE A 400 -20.13 -10.92 -25.57
CA ILE A 400 -20.26 -9.92 -26.62
C ILE A 400 -21.11 -8.77 -26.05
N LYS A 401 -20.64 -7.53 -26.20
CA LYS A 401 -21.42 -6.34 -25.86
C LYS A 401 -22.70 -6.39 -26.69
N SER A 402 -23.86 -6.49 -26.05
CA SER A 402 -25.12 -6.32 -26.77
C SER A 402 -25.11 -4.92 -27.37
N VAL A 403 -25.09 -4.84 -28.71
CA VAL A 403 -25.37 -3.59 -29.40
C VAL A 403 -26.82 -3.28 -29.05
N ALA A 404 -27.04 -2.29 -28.19
CA ALA A 404 -28.35 -1.69 -28.10
C ALA A 404 -28.62 -1.11 -29.49
N ILE A 405 -29.48 -1.78 -30.25
CA ILE A 405 -30.10 -1.20 -31.44
C ILE A 405 -30.86 0.01 -30.90
N LYS A 406 -30.31 1.19 -31.15
CA LYS A 406 -30.96 2.46 -30.83
C LYS A 406 -32.04 2.74 -31.86
#